data_AF-A0A3A6T2P0-F1
#
_entry.id   AF-A0A3A6T2P0-F1
#
_cell.length_a   1.000
_cell.length_b   1.000
_cell.length_c   1.000
_cell.angle_alpha   90.00
_cell.angle_beta   90.00
_cell.angle_gamma   90.00
#
_symmetry.space_group_name_H-M   'P 1'
#
loop_
_entity.id
_entity.type
_entity.pdbx_description
1 polymer ?
#
loop_
_entity_poly.entity_id
_entity_poly.type
_entity_poly.pdbx_seq_one_letter_code
_entity_poly.pdbx_strand_id
1 'polypeptide(L)'
;MAHIRIRPNGRIQFDLHLYGQRFREGTKMLATPQNISKAKAILKTINAEIDLGRFQYRAHFPKSKKASVFEQLQREKYPDHQYPFFDQFSEQWFLRQQAKWKNSYQQAVRNNLDKYLGMSQFK
;
A
#
# COMPACT_ATOMS: atom_id res chain seq x y z
N MET A 1 -0.82 -9.50 -14.44
CA MET A 1 0.61 -9.88 -14.62
C MET A 1 1.39 -8.66 -15.10
N ALA A 2 2.64 -8.52 -14.65
CA ALA A 2 3.51 -7.39 -14.96
C ALA A 2 4.64 -7.79 -15.92
N HIS A 3 5.06 -6.83 -16.75
CA HIS A 3 6.12 -7.01 -17.75
C HIS A 3 7.10 -5.83 -17.74
N ILE A 4 8.32 -6.06 -18.23
CA ILE A 4 9.29 -4.98 -18.52
C ILE A 4 9.24 -4.65 -20.00
N ARG A 5 9.36 -3.36 -20.31
CA ARG A 5 9.52 -2.82 -21.66
C ARG A 5 10.70 -1.86 -21.70
N ILE A 6 11.39 -1.83 -22.84
CA ILE A 6 12.42 -0.83 -23.13
C ILE A 6 11.77 0.25 -23.98
N ARG A 7 11.81 1.49 -23.51
CA ARG A 7 11.26 2.64 -24.25
C ARG A 7 12.18 3.02 -25.42
N PRO A 8 11.69 3.76 -26.43
CA PRO A 8 12.52 4.27 -27.52
C PRO A 8 13.73 5.08 -27.04
N ASN A 9 13.62 5.74 -25.88
CA ASN A 9 14.73 6.47 -25.24
C ASN A 9 15.71 5.58 -24.46
N GLY A 10 15.67 4.25 -24.66
CA GLY A 10 16.57 3.27 -24.04
C GLY A 10 16.32 3.02 -22.55
N ARG A 11 15.27 3.59 -21.94
CA ARG A 11 14.99 3.40 -20.51
C ARG A 11 14.01 2.27 -20.23
N ILE A 12 14.23 1.60 -19.11
CA ILE A 12 13.39 0.51 -18.61
C ILE A 12 12.06 1.08 -18.08
N GLN A 13 10.94 0.42 -18.43
CA GLN A 13 9.60 0.71 -17.94
C GLN A 13 8.94 -0.59 -17.45
N PHE A 14 8.29 -0.53 -16.29
CA PHE A 14 7.40 -1.59 -15.82
C PHE A 14 5.99 -1.32 -16.35
N ASP A 15 5.34 -2.36 -16.85
CA ASP A 15 3.99 -2.31 -17.43
C ASP A 15 3.14 -3.35 -16.70
N LEU A 16 2.25 -2.89 -15.83
CA LEU A 16 1.40 -3.72 -14.99
C LEU A 16 -0.05 -3.56 -15.44
N HIS A 17 -0.81 -4.66 -15.40
CA HIS A 17 -2.26 -4.63 -15.59
C HIS A 17 -2.93 -5.15 -14.31
N LEU A 18 -3.59 -4.24 -13.59
CA LEU A 18 -4.17 -4.46 -12.26
C LEU A 18 -5.55 -3.81 -12.22
N TYR A 19 -6.55 -4.52 -11.70
CA TYR A 19 -7.93 -4.00 -11.59
C TYR A 19 -8.53 -3.47 -12.91
N GLY A 20 -8.20 -4.09 -14.05
CA GLY A 20 -8.63 -3.62 -15.38
C GLY A 20 -7.91 -2.35 -15.87
N GLN A 21 -7.04 -1.76 -15.05
CA GLN A 21 -6.30 -0.54 -15.35
C GLN A 21 -4.83 -0.86 -15.66
N ARG A 22 -4.26 -0.14 -16.64
CA ARG A 22 -2.85 -0.30 -17.03
C ARG A 22 -1.96 0.74 -16.33
N PHE A 23 -0.99 0.26 -15.57
CA PHE A 23 -0.02 1.08 -14.86
C PHE A 23 1.36 0.96 -15.53
N ARG A 24 1.77 1.99 -16.26
CA ARG A 24 3.12 2.10 -16.82
C ARG A 24 4.01 2.98 -15.98
N GLU A 25 5.05 2.41 -15.38
CA GLU A 25 6.00 3.11 -14.52
C GLU A 25 7.39 3.15 -15.17
N GLY A 26 7.80 4.34 -15.59
CA GLY A 26 9.09 4.55 -16.23
C GLY A 26 10.18 4.71 -15.18
N THR A 27 11.31 4.03 -15.39
CA THR A 27 12.49 4.20 -14.54
C THR A 27 13.48 5.18 -15.17
N LYS A 28 14.44 5.64 -14.37
CA LYS A 28 15.62 6.37 -14.88
C LYS A 28 16.73 5.44 -15.40
N MET A 29 16.58 4.12 -15.23
CA MET A 29 17.58 3.13 -15.62
C MET A 29 17.62 2.97 -17.14
N LEU A 30 18.81 3.13 -17.73
CA LEU A 30 19.08 2.73 -19.11
C LEU A 30 19.11 1.19 -19.21
N ALA A 31 18.73 0.68 -20.37
CA ALA A 31 18.63 -0.74 -20.67
C ALA A 31 20.02 -1.40 -20.91
N THR A 32 20.89 -1.32 -19.91
CA THR A 32 22.14 -2.11 -19.87
C THR A 32 21.86 -3.53 -19.36
N PRO A 33 22.68 -4.54 -19.69
CA PRO A 33 22.46 -5.91 -19.23
C PRO A 33 22.31 -6.03 -17.71
N GLN A 34 23.13 -5.30 -16.95
CA GLN A 34 23.08 -5.27 -15.49
C GLN A 34 21.75 -4.68 -14.98
N ASN A 35 21.30 -3.56 -15.55
CA ASN A 35 20.05 -2.92 -15.14
C ASN A 35 18.83 -3.75 -15.55
N ILE A 36 18.87 -4.40 -16.71
CA ILE A 36 17.82 -5.33 -17.14
C ILE A 36 17.72 -6.51 -16.17
N SER A 37 18.86 -7.07 -15.73
CA SER A 37 18.88 -8.15 -14.74
C SER A 37 18.25 -7.71 -13.41
N LYS A 38 18.65 -6.54 -12.89
CA LYS A 38 18.04 -5.95 -11.69
C LYS A 38 16.53 -5.73 -11.85
N ALA A 39 16.11 -5.16 -12.98
CA ALA A 39 14.71 -4.93 -13.26
C ALA A 39 13.92 -6.25 -13.32
N LYS A 40 14.47 -7.30 -13.95
CA LYS A 40 13.85 -8.63 -14.00
C LYS A 40 13.69 -9.25 -12.60
N ALA A 41 14.67 -9.07 -11.71
CA ALA A 41 14.54 -9.52 -10.32
C ALA A 41 13.39 -8.80 -9.60
N ILE A 42 13.31 -7.47 -9.73
CA ILE A 42 12.19 -6.67 -9.19
C ILE A 42 10.86 -7.15 -9.79
N LEU A 43 10.80 -7.36 -11.10
CA LEU A 43 9.61 -7.84 -11.80
C LEU A 43 9.14 -9.21 -11.27
N LYS A 44 10.08 -10.11 -10.97
CA LYS A 44 9.76 -11.41 -10.38
C LYS A 44 9.11 -11.25 -9.01
N THR A 45 9.65 -10.39 -8.16
CA THR A 45 9.06 -10.07 -6.85
C THR A 45 7.66 -9.48 -6.99
N ILE A 46 7.49 -8.49 -7.89
CA ILE A 46 6.19 -7.88 -8.17
C ILE A 46 5.15 -8.92 -8.60
N ASN A 47 5.50 -9.79 -9.55
CA ASN A 47 4.56 -10.83 -10.02
C ASN A 47 4.19 -11.80 -8.88
N ALA A 48 5.16 -12.24 -8.08
CA ALA A 48 4.88 -13.11 -6.94
C ALA A 48 3.95 -12.44 -5.91
N GLU A 49 4.15 -11.17 -5.60
CA GLU A 49 3.27 -10.43 -4.70
C GLU A 49 1.86 -10.24 -5.27
N ILE A 50 1.72 -10.02 -6.59
CA ILE A 50 0.43 -9.93 -7.27
C ILE A 50 -0.31 -11.27 -7.16
N ASP A 51 0.38 -12.37 -7.46
CA ASP A 51 -0.19 -13.72 -7.42
C ASP A 51 -0.63 -14.12 -5.99
N LEU A 52 0.13 -13.68 -4.98
CA LEU A 52 -0.19 -13.89 -3.56
C LEU A 52 -1.27 -12.92 -3.02
N GLY A 53 -1.71 -11.94 -3.81
CA GLY A 53 -2.68 -10.92 -3.38
C GLY A 53 -2.13 -9.91 -2.37
N ARG A 54 -0.79 -9.77 -2.26
CA ARG A 54 -0.10 -8.93 -1.27
C ARG A 54 0.57 -7.70 -1.88
N PHE A 55 0.48 -7.54 -3.19
CA PHE A 55 1.15 -6.45 -3.89
C PHE A 55 0.70 -5.08 -3.40
N GLN A 56 1.68 -4.26 -3.00
CA GLN A 56 1.48 -2.89 -2.55
C GLN A 56 2.16 -1.92 -3.52
N TYR A 57 1.35 -1.18 -4.30
CA TYR A 57 1.86 -0.32 -5.37
C TYR A 57 2.85 0.75 -4.86
N ARG A 58 2.54 1.38 -3.71
CA ARG A 58 3.36 2.44 -3.13
C ARG A 58 4.71 1.93 -2.60
N ALA A 59 4.85 0.64 -2.30
CA ALA A 59 6.13 0.05 -1.89
C ALA A 59 7.14 0.00 -3.05
N HIS A 60 6.67 -0.33 -4.26
CA HIS A 60 7.51 -0.39 -5.47
C HIS A 60 7.66 0.97 -6.18
N PHE A 61 6.62 1.81 -6.12
CA PHE A 61 6.56 3.09 -6.83
C PHE A 61 6.15 4.26 -5.89
N PRO A 62 6.94 4.56 -4.84
CA PRO A 62 6.53 5.49 -3.77
C PRO A 62 6.28 6.92 -4.23
N LYS A 63 6.89 7.34 -5.33
CA LYS A 63 6.75 8.70 -5.90
C LYS A 63 5.75 8.76 -7.07
N SER A 64 5.08 7.65 -7.40
CA SER A 64 4.12 7.65 -8.51
C SER A 64 2.81 8.31 -8.09
N LYS A 65 2.35 9.27 -8.90
CA LYS A 65 1.01 9.87 -8.76
C LYS A 65 -0.12 8.86 -8.97
N LYS A 66 0.17 7.68 -9.53
CA LYS A 66 -0.82 6.62 -9.79
C LYS A 66 -1.07 5.74 -8.57
N ALA A 67 -0.31 5.91 -7.49
CA ALA A 67 -0.53 5.16 -6.25
C ALA A 67 -1.95 5.38 -5.71
N SER A 68 -2.45 6.62 -5.73
CA SER A 68 -3.82 6.94 -5.31
C SER A 68 -4.88 6.25 -6.16
N VAL A 69 -4.67 6.15 -7.48
CA VAL A 69 -5.57 5.44 -8.40
C VAL A 69 -5.58 3.95 -8.11
N PHE A 70 -4.41 3.34 -7.86
CA PHE A 70 -4.33 1.95 -7.46
C PHE A 70 -5.06 1.70 -6.13
N GLU A 71 -4.83 2.55 -5.13
CA GLU A 71 -5.48 2.45 -3.80
C GLU A 71 -7.00 2.60 -3.92
N GLN A 72 -7.49 3.49 -4.77
CA GLN A 72 -8.92 3.62 -5.04
C GLN A 72 -9.50 2.34 -5.67
N LEU A 73 -8.88 1.83 -6.74
CA LEU A 73 -9.34 0.61 -7.41
C LEU A 73 -9.27 -0.62 -6.50
N GLN A 74 -8.25 -0.68 -5.65
CA GLN A 74 -8.11 -1.72 -4.64
C GLN A 74 -9.26 -1.66 -3.63
N ARG A 75 -9.63 -0.46 -3.14
CA ARG A 75 -10.78 -0.27 -2.26
C ARG A 75 -12.10 -0.61 -2.94
N GLU A 76 -12.29 -0.24 -4.20
CA GLU A 76 -13.51 -0.58 -4.95
C GLU A 76 -13.66 -2.09 -5.11
N LYS A 77 -12.55 -2.81 -5.34
CA LYS A 77 -12.58 -4.26 -5.50
C LYS A 77 -12.61 -5.02 -4.17
N TYR A 78 -11.97 -4.49 -3.14
CA TYR A 78 -11.86 -5.08 -1.81
C TYR A 78 -12.18 -4.01 -0.75
N PRO A 79 -13.46 -3.61 -0.61
CA PRO A 79 -13.87 -2.56 0.31
C PRO A 79 -13.48 -2.86 1.77
N ASP A 80 -13.45 -4.14 2.13
CA ASP A 80 -13.17 -4.60 3.48
C ASP A 80 -11.66 -4.71 3.79
N HIS A 81 -10.77 -4.62 2.78
CA HIS A 81 -9.32 -4.77 2.98
C HIS A 81 -8.60 -3.47 3.35
N GLN A 82 -9.22 -2.29 3.19
CA GLN A 82 -8.54 -0.99 3.31
C GLN A 82 -9.42 0.14 3.88
N TYR A 83 -10.26 -0.14 4.87
CA TYR A 83 -10.57 0.92 5.84
C TYR A 83 -9.27 1.31 6.57
N PRO A 84 -9.14 2.49 7.21
CA PRO A 84 -8.17 2.61 8.31
C PRO A 84 -8.34 1.33 9.12
N PHE A 85 -7.24 0.61 9.36
CA PHE A 85 -7.30 -0.55 10.22
C PHE A 85 -8.14 -0.14 11.44
N PHE A 86 -9.06 -0.99 11.88
CA PHE A 86 -10.06 -0.58 12.87
C PHE A 86 -9.38 0.01 14.14
N ASP A 87 -8.12 -0.35 14.40
CA ASP A 87 -7.23 0.30 15.37
C ASP A 87 -6.98 1.80 15.10
N GLN A 88 -6.58 2.22 13.89
CA GLN A 88 -6.32 3.60 13.50
C GLN A 88 -7.59 4.45 13.55
N PHE A 89 -8.71 3.89 13.08
CA PHE A 89 -10.00 4.57 13.21
C PHE A 89 -10.39 4.74 14.68
N SER A 90 -10.27 3.66 15.46
CA SER A 90 -10.59 3.67 16.89
C SER A 90 -9.74 4.66 17.66
N GLU A 91 -8.46 4.79 17.33
CA GLU A 91 -7.55 5.77 17.93
C GLU A 91 -7.99 7.20 17.63
N GLN A 92 -8.24 7.52 16.35
CA GLN A 92 -8.71 8.85 15.95
C GLN A 92 -10.07 9.20 16.58
N TRP A 93 -10.97 8.23 16.65
CA TRP A 93 -12.26 8.39 17.30
C TRP A 93 -12.09 8.63 18.81
N PHE A 94 -11.25 7.83 19.49
CA PHE A 94 -10.97 7.95 20.91
C PHE A 94 -10.42 9.34 21.26
N LEU A 95 -9.39 9.82 20.54
CA LEU A 95 -8.79 11.14 20.78
C LEU A 95 -9.80 12.30 20.61
N ARG A 96 -10.76 12.17 19.68
CA ARG A 96 -11.81 13.18 19.48
C ARG A 96 -12.87 13.16 20.59
N GLN A 97 -13.15 12.01 21.18
CA GLN A 97 -14.17 11.88 22.21
C GLN A 97 -13.63 12.04 23.64
N GLN A 98 -12.36 11.72 23.90
CA GLN A 98 -11.81 11.68 25.26
C GLN A 98 -11.97 12.99 26.02
N ALA A 99 -11.85 14.15 25.33
CA ALA A 99 -12.02 15.47 25.94
C ALA A 99 -13.42 15.70 26.54
N LYS A 100 -14.42 14.90 26.13
CA LYS A 100 -15.81 14.97 26.62
C LYS A 100 -16.03 14.09 27.86
N TRP A 101 -15.05 13.30 28.26
CA TRP A 101 -15.20 12.23 29.24
C TRP A 101 -14.39 12.47 30.50
N LYS A 102 -14.89 12.00 31.65
CA LYS A 102 -14.11 11.91 32.89
C LYS A 102 -12.99 10.89 32.75
N ASN A 103 -11.88 11.09 33.46
CA ASN A 103 -10.68 10.23 33.40
C ASN A 103 -10.99 8.73 33.57
N SER A 104 -11.89 8.37 34.49
CA SER A 104 -12.27 6.97 34.71
C SER A 104 -12.92 6.32 33.49
N TYR A 105 -13.75 7.05 32.75
CA TYR A 105 -14.40 6.56 31.53
C TYR A 105 -13.44 6.51 30.34
N GLN A 106 -12.55 7.51 30.22
CA GLN A 106 -11.45 7.46 29.24
C GLN A 106 -10.61 6.19 29.43
N GLN A 107 -10.22 5.88 30.67
CA GLN A 107 -9.44 4.69 31.00
C GLN A 107 -10.19 3.40 30.67
N ALA A 108 -11.48 3.31 30.99
CA ALA A 108 -12.30 2.15 30.69
C ALA A 108 -12.42 1.90 29.17
N VAL A 109 -12.69 2.95 28.39
CA VAL A 109 -12.77 2.86 26.92
C VAL A 109 -11.40 2.49 26.34
N ARG A 110 -10.31 3.11 26.82
CA ARG A 110 -8.95 2.78 26.36
C ARG A 110 -8.60 1.33 26.61
N ASN A 111 -8.84 0.82 27.83
CA ASN A 111 -8.58 -0.57 28.18
C ASN A 111 -9.37 -1.55 27.29
N ASN A 112 -10.62 -1.23 26.94
CA ASN A 112 -11.40 -2.04 26.02
C ASN A 112 -10.79 -2.04 24.61
N LEU A 113 -10.43 -0.87 24.08
CA LEU A 113 -9.81 -0.78 22.76
C LEU A 113 -8.46 -1.51 22.74
N ASP A 114 -7.60 -1.34 23.75
CA ASP A 114 -6.32 -2.03 23.85
C ASP A 114 -6.49 -3.56 23.95
N LYS A 115 -7.48 -4.04 24.72
CA LYS A 115 -7.76 -5.47 24.89
C LYS A 115 -8.20 -6.15 23.60
N TYR A 116 -9.12 -5.52 22.86
CA TYR A 116 -9.73 -6.15 21.69
C TYR A 116 -8.97 -5.87 20.39
N LEU A 117 -8.21 -4.77 20.32
CA LEU A 117 -7.50 -4.34 19.11
C LEU A 117 -5.99 -4.47 19.20
N GLY A 118 -5.44 -4.86 20.35
CA GLY A 118 -4.01 -5.07 20.51
C GLY A 118 -3.18 -3.78 20.41
N MET A 119 -3.78 -2.60 20.63
CA MET A 119 -3.15 -1.27 20.47
C MET A 119 -2.09 -0.93 21.54
N SER A 120 -1.50 -1.93 22.18
CA SER A 120 -0.67 -1.79 23.40
C SER A 120 0.78 -1.34 23.16
N GLN A 121 1.14 -0.75 22.01
CA GLN A 121 2.55 -0.53 21.62
C GLN A 121 2.85 0.79 20.87
N PHE A 122 2.15 1.89 21.18
CA PHE A 122 2.67 3.23 20.84
C PHE A 122 2.78 4.06 22.12
N LYS A 123 3.81 3.74 22.91
CA LYS A 123 4.37 4.63 23.94
C LYS A 123 5.59 5.33 23.36
#